data_AF-A0A852WM87-F1
#
_entry.id   AF-A0A852WM87-F1
#
_cell.length_a   1.000
_cell.length_b   1.000
_cell.length_c   1.000
_cell.angle_alpha   90.00
_cell.angle_beta   90.00
_cell.angle_gamma   90.00
#
_symmetry.space_group_name_H-M   'P 1'
#
loop_
_entity.id
_entity.type
_entity.pdbx_description
1 polymer ?
#
loop_
_entity_poly.entity_id
_entity_poly.type
_entity_poly.pdbx_seq_one_letter_code
_entity_poly.pdbx_strand_id
1 'polypeptide(L)'
;MRALWDRALAGEGDEPAEQRSDAVAVALAATEPREVVAHWARLTAEVGPRAAPLLALVRTAAQLDPEAAALWAEINRGRAQRMTHNAAILEAGGHLRPGVSVAQARDVLLLYSTLYEPLVMEAGWSLEQLVDFTERGLVAHLLVATDPRT
;
A
#
# COMPACT_ATOMS: atom_id res chain seq x y z
N MET A 1 20.35 5.30 -7.70
CA MET A 1 18.98 5.40 -7.13
C MET A 1 18.19 4.11 -7.32
N ARG A 2 18.13 3.54 -8.52
CA ARG A 2 17.43 2.27 -8.81
C ARG A 2 17.75 1.12 -7.83
N ALA A 3 19.02 0.75 -7.69
CA ALA A 3 19.41 -0.34 -6.78
C ALA A 3 19.02 -0.10 -5.30
N LEU A 4 18.97 1.16 -4.86
CA LEU A 4 18.50 1.51 -3.51
C LEU A 4 16.99 1.34 -3.39
N TRP A 5 16.24 1.75 -4.43
CA TRP A 5 14.80 1.56 -4.52
C TRP A 5 14.41 0.08 -4.49
N ASP A 6 15.06 -0.75 -5.32
CA ASP A 6 14.78 -2.19 -5.39
C ASP A 6 15.03 -2.87 -4.04
N ARG A 7 16.14 -2.50 -3.37
CA ARG A 7 16.47 -3.00 -2.03
C ARG A 7 15.47 -2.53 -0.97
N ALA A 8 14.93 -1.32 -1.07
CA ALA A 8 13.94 -0.81 -0.13
C ALA A 8 12.59 -1.55 -0.27
N LEU A 9 12.20 -1.92 -1.50
CA LEU A 9 10.98 -2.68 -1.76
C LEU A 9 11.07 -4.15 -1.33
N ALA A 10 12.26 -4.73 -1.30
CA ALA A 10 12.45 -6.10 -0.81
C ALA A 10 11.97 -6.26 0.66
N GLY A 11 11.95 -5.17 1.44
CA GLY A 11 11.53 -5.20 2.85
C GLY A 11 12.53 -5.95 3.74
N GLU A 12 12.05 -6.52 4.84
CA GLU A 12 12.86 -7.38 5.72
C GLU A 12 12.73 -8.86 5.32
N GLY A 13 13.82 -9.62 5.44
CA GLY A 13 13.85 -11.07 5.19
C GLY A 13 14.41 -11.50 3.82
N ASP A 14 14.37 -12.81 3.56
CA ASP A 14 14.95 -13.44 2.37
C ASP A 14 14.00 -13.40 1.15
N GLU A 15 12.71 -13.20 1.37
CA GLU A 15 11.68 -13.07 0.33
C GLU A 15 11.18 -11.61 0.24
N PRO A 16 10.98 -11.06 -1.00
CA PRO A 16 10.46 -9.72 -1.17
C PRO A 16 9.12 -9.51 -0.44
N ALA A 17 8.99 -8.39 0.27
CA ALA A 17 7.77 -8.00 0.98
C ALA A 17 6.51 -8.10 0.12
N GLU A 18 6.66 -7.80 -1.18
CA GLU A 18 5.59 -7.94 -2.17
C GLU A 18 5.03 -9.36 -2.25
N GLN A 19 5.90 -10.37 -2.33
CA GLN A 19 5.51 -11.78 -2.48
C GLN A 19 4.91 -12.31 -1.19
N ARG A 20 5.51 -11.98 -0.04
CA ARG A 20 4.95 -12.29 1.28
C ARG A 20 3.55 -11.71 1.45
N SER A 21 3.36 -10.46 1.01
CA SER A 21 2.07 -9.78 1.04
C SER A 21 1.02 -10.49 0.20
N ASP A 22 1.36 -10.96 -1.00
CA ASP A 22 0.40 -11.63 -1.90
C ASP A 22 -0.02 -12.98 -1.35
N ALA A 23 0.95 -13.77 -0.87
CA ALA A 23 0.67 -15.07 -0.30
C ALA A 23 -0.35 -14.98 0.86
N VAL A 24 -0.14 -14.02 1.77
CA VAL A 24 -1.06 -13.79 2.90
C VAL A 24 -2.41 -13.25 2.42
N ALA A 25 -2.41 -12.26 1.52
CA ALA A 25 -3.65 -11.66 1.02
C ALA A 25 -4.52 -12.68 0.29
N VAL A 26 -3.95 -13.49 -0.60
CA VAL A 26 -4.66 -14.53 -1.34
C VAL A 26 -5.21 -15.61 -0.40
N ALA A 27 -4.44 -16.04 0.60
CA ALA A 27 -4.87 -17.05 1.54
C ALA A 27 -6.07 -16.60 2.40
N LEU A 28 -6.12 -15.31 2.75
CA LEU A 28 -7.16 -14.75 3.62
C LEU A 28 -8.37 -14.20 2.84
N ALA A 29 -8.20 -13.85 1.57
CA ALA A 29 -9.21 -13.13 0.79
C ALA A 29 -10.54 -13.87 0.62
N ALA A 30 -10.62 -15.19 0.86
CA ALA A 30 -11.89 -15.90 0.80
C ALA A 30 -12.75 -15.72 2.06
N THR A 31 -12.13 -15.52 3.23
CA THR A 31 -12.83 -15.64 4.53
C THR A 31 -12.62 -14.44 5.45
N GLU A 32 -11.46 -13.78 5.38
CA GLU A 32 -11.02 -12.79 6.37
C GLU A 32 -10.57 -11.47 5.70
N PRO A 33 -11.47 -10.71 5.04
CA PRO A 33 -11.10 -9.49 4.32
C PRO A 33 -10.54 -8.38 5.22
N ARG A 34 -10.95 -8.34 6.49
CA ARG A 34 -10.39 -7.39 7.46
C ARG A 34 -8.94 -7.71 7.76
N GLU A 35 -8.59 -9.00 7.87
CA GLU A 35 -7.21 -9.42 8.09
C GLU A 35 -6.33 -9.15 6.86
N VAL A 36 -6.87 -9.23 5.64
CA VAL A 36 -6.16 -8.78 4.42
C VAL A 36 -5.79 -7.30 4.56
N VAL A 37 -6.75 -6.45 4.92
CA VAL A 37 -6.54 -5.00 5.07
C VAL A 37 -5.57 -4.69 6.23
N ALA A 38 -5.73 -5.35 7.38
CA ALA A 38 -4.84 -5.19 8.53
C ALA A 38 -3.41 -5.65 8.20
N HIS A 39 -3.25 -6.69 7.39
CA HIS A 39 -1.95 -7.13 6.89
C HIS A 39 -1.30 -6.08 6.00
N TRP A 40 -2.02 -5.49 5.04
CA TRP A 40 -1.49 -4.40 4.23
C TRP A 40 -1.15 -3.16 5.04
N ALA A 41 -1.98 -2.79 6.04
CA ALA A 41 -1.70 -1.69 6.94
C ALA A 41 -0.35 -1.90 7.66
N ARG A 42 -0.11 -3.10 8.22
CA ARG A 42 1.17 -3.46 8.85
C ARG A 42 2.35 -3.38 7.89
N LEU A 43 2.18 -3.81 6.64
CA LEU A 43 3.23 -3.70 5.61
C LEU A 43 3.62 -2.25 5.32
N THR A 44 2.69 -1.29 5.45
CA THR A 44 3.05 0.14 5.31
C THR A 44 4.06 0.60 6.35
N ALA A 45 3.99 0.07 7.59
CA ALA A 45 4.94 0.37 8.65
C ALA A 45 6.29 -0.36 8.47
N GLU A 46 6.31 -1.53 7.85
CA GLU A 46 7.54 -2.28 7.54
C GLU A 46 8.35 -1.62 6.41
N VAL A 47 7.66 -1.28 5.31
CA VAL A 47 8.28 -0.80 4.08
C VAL A 47 8.47 0.72 4.10
N GLY A 48 7.54 1.46 4.70
CA GLY A 48 7.52 2.91 4.74
C GLY A 48 8.84 3.58 5.14
N PRO A 49 9.50 3.17 6.25
CA PRO A 49 10.76 3.76 6.71
C PRO A 49 11.91 3.69 5.69
N ARG A 50 11.86 2.71 4.78
CA ARG A 50 12.89 2.49 3.74
C ARG A 50 12.49 3.14 2.42
N ALA A 51 11.23 2.99 2.03
CA ALA A 51 10.74 3.41 0.72
C ALA A 51 10.43 4.92 0.66
N ALA A 52 9.82 5.50 1.70
CA ALA A 52 9.34 6.88 1.64
C ALA A 52 10.46 7.92 1.47
N PRO A 53 11.60 7.86 2.20
CA PRO A 53 12.69 8.81 1.98
C PRO A 53 13.29 8.71 0.57
N LEU A 54 13.39 7.50 0.02
CA LEU A 54 13.88 7.29 -1.35
C LEU A 54 12.90 7.80 -2.41
N LEU A 55 11.59 7.59 -2.21
CA LEU A 55 10.55 8.18 -3.06
C LEU A 55 10.66 9.71 -3.08
N ALA A 56 10.82 10.34 -1.91
CA ALA A 56 10.98 11.80 -1.80
C ALA A 56 12.25 12.29 -2.52
N LEU A 57 13.36 11.57 -2.37
CA LEU A 57 14.62 11.88 -3.08
C LEU A 57 14.45 11.76 -4.59
N VAL A 58 13.90 10.65 -5.09
CA VAL A 58 13.70 10.43 -6.53
C VAL A 58 12.72 11.46 -7.10
N ARG A 59 11.64 11.78 -6.39
CA ARG A 59 10.67 12.83 -6.78
C ARG A 59 11.34 14.19 -6.93
N THR A 60 12.27 14.53 -6.02
CA THR A 60 13.01 15.79 -6.05
C THR A 60 14.01 15.81 -7.20
N ALA A 61 14.81 14.75 -7.36
CA ALA A 61 15.78 14.62 -8.44
C ALA A 61 15.13 14.64 -9.84
N ALA A 62 13.93 14.06 -9.97
CA ALA A 62 13.16 14.05 -11.21
C ALA A 62 12.83 15.45 -11.77
N GLN A 63 12.92 16.51 -10.97
CA GLN A 63 12.71 17.89 -11.45
C GLN A 63 13.88 18.41 -12.30
N LEU A 64 15.07 17.82 -12.17
CA LEU A 64 16.31 18.32 -12.77
C LEU A 64 17.03 17.26 -13.62
N ASP A 65 16.76 15.97 -13.39
CA ASP A 65 17.44 14.85 -14.04
C ASP A 65 16.44 13.96 -14.80
N PRO A 66 16.56 13.84 -16.15
CA PRO A 66 15.72 12.97 -16.96
C PRO A 66 15.76 11.48 -16.56
N GLU A 67 16.90 10.97 -16.07
CA GLU A 67 17.00 9.58 -15.62
C GLU A 67 16.20 9.37 -14.34
N ALA A 68 16.28 10.31 -13.40
CA ALA A 68 15.45 10.32 -12.19
C ALA A 68 13.96 10.46 -12.53
N ALA A 69 13.60 11.26 -13.54
CA ALA A 69 12.22 11.39 -14.01
C ALA A 69 11.68 10.08 -14.60
N ALA A 70 12.50 9.36 -15.38
CA ALA A 70 12.15 8.05 -15.90
C ALA A 70 11.93 7.03 -14.76
N LEU A 71 12.82 7.02 -13.76
CA LEU A 71 12.69 6.17 -12.58
C LEU A 71 11.43 6.53 -11.76
N TRP A 72 11.14 7.82 -11.56
CA TRP A 72 9.93 8.28 -10.87
C TRP A 72 8.64 7.80 -11.58
N ALA A 73 8.60 7.90 -12.92
CA ALA A 73 7.47 7.43 -13.71
C ALA A 73 7.29 5.90 -13.62
N GLU A 74 8.40 5.15 -13.62
CA GLU A 74 8.39 3.70 -13.44
C GLU A 74 7.87 3.29 -12.06
N ILE A 75 8.37 3.94 -10.99
CA ILE A 75 7.92 3.70 -9.62
C ILE A 75 6.42 3.92 -9.48
N ASN A 76 5.90 5.03 -10.01
CA ASN A 76 4.46 5.32 -9.93
C ASN A 76 3.62 4.32 -10.72
N ARG A 77 4.10 3.87 -11.87
CA ARG A 77 3.44 2.81 -12.64
C ARG A 77 3.39 1.50 -11.87
N GLY A 78 4.52 1.09 -11.27
CA GLY A 78 4.60 -0.11 -10.45
C GLY A 78 3.66 -0.05 -9.23
N ARG A 79 3.64 1.10 -8.52
CA ARG A 79 2.70 1.32 -7.42
C ARG A 79 1.24 1.22 -7.87
N ALA A 80 0.86 1.86 -8.98
CA ALA A 80 -0.50 1.77 -9.50
C ALA A 80 -0.89 0.34 -9.91
N GLN A 81 0.03 -0.41 -10.53
CA GLN A 81 -0.16 -1.83 -10.85
C GLN A 81 -0.34 -2.66 -9.59
N ARG A 82 0.49 -2.46 -8.58
CA ARG A 82 0.38 -3.13 -7.28
C ARG A 82 -0.96 -2.89 -6.60
N MET A 83 -1.40 -1.64 -6.54
CA MET A 83 -2.69 -1.31 -5.93
C MET A 83 -3.87 -1.87 -6.74
N THR A 84 -3.71 -2.04 -8.05
CA THR A 84 -4.72 -2.71 -8.90
C THR A 84 -4.79 -4.21 -8.60
N HIS A 85 -3.63 -4.86 -8.42
CA HIS A 85 -3.55 -6.25 -8.00
C HIS A 85 -4.23 -6.47 -6.64
N ASN A 86 -3.91 -5.66 -5.64
CA ASN A 86 -4.54 -5.71 -4.32
C ASN A 86 -6.06 -5.48 -4.39
N ALA A 87 -6.52 -4.52 -5.19
CA ALA A 87 -7.95 -4.28 -5.38
C ALA A 87 -8.68 -5.49 -6.00
N ALA A 88 -8.05 -6.17 -6.96
CA ALA A 88 -8.60 -7.38 -7.58
C ALA A 88 -8.71 -8.55 -6.59
N ILE A 89 -7.80 -8.67 -5.60
CA ILE A 89 -7.91 -9.67 -4.53
C ILE A 89 -9.21 -9.46 -3.73
N LEU A 90 -9.53 -8.22 -3.35
CA LEU A 90 -10.76 -7.92 -2.60
C LEU A 90 -12.03 -8.12 -3.45
N GLU A 91 -11.97 -7.78 -4.75
CA GLU A 91 -13.07 -8.02 -5.67
C GLU A 91 -13.35 -9.52 -5.84
N ALA A 92 -12.31 -10.32 -6.08
CA ALA A 92 -12.43 -11.76 -6.27
C ALA A 92 -13.01 -12.48 -5.04
N GLY A 93 -12.72 -11.95 -3.83
CA GLY A 93 -13.34 -12.42 -2.58
C GLY A 93 -14.77 -11.92 -2.35
N GLY A 94 -15.28 -11.00 -3.16
CA GLY A 94 -16.63 -10.43 -3.00
C GLY A 94 -16.75 -9.41 -1.86
N HIS A 95 -15.62 -8.83 -1.42
CA HIS A 95 -15.56 -8.03 -0.19
C HIS A 95 -15.66 -6.53 -0.41
N LEU A 96 -15.57 -6.07 -1.66
CA LEU A 96 -15.71 -4.65 -1.98
C LEU A 96 -17.12 -4.16 -1.65
N ARG A 97 -17.19 -2.99 -1.00
CA ARG A 97 -18.42 -2.27 -0.70
C ARG A 97 -19.25 -2.08 -1.99
N PRO A 98 -20.59 -2.16 -1.93
CA PRO A 98 -21.44 -1.92 -3.09
C PRO A 98 -21.14 -0.55 -3.74
N GLY A 99 -20.95 -0.56 -5.05
CA GLY A 99 -20.63 0.65 -5.83
C GLY A 99 -19.14 1.03 -5.85
N VAL A 100 -18.26 0.29 -5.16
CA VAL A 100 -16.81 0.45 -5.27
C VAL A 100 -16.27 -0.49 -6.34
N SER A 101 -15.81 0.07 -7.45
CA SER A 101 -15.09 -0.65 -8.51
C SER A 101 -13.65 -0.94 -8.12
N VAL A 102 -13.02 -1.90 -8.80
CA VAL A 102 -11.56 -2.18 -8.68
C VAL A 102 -10.72 -0.91 -8.91
N ALA A 103 -11.10 -0.05 -9.86
CA ALA A 103 -10.38 1.20 -10.12
C ALA A 103 -10.48 2.18 -8.95
N GLN A 104 -11.65 2.32 -8.33
CA GLN A 104 -11.82 3.15 -7.13
C GLN A 104 -11.09 2.55 -5.93
N ALA A 105 -11.13 1.23 -5.76
CA ALA A 105 -10.39 0.55 -4.70
C ALA A 105 -8.87 0.74 -4.87
N ARG A 106 -8.35 0.63 -6.09
CA ARG A 106 -6.96 0.96 -6.42
C ARG A 106 -6.60 2.38 -5.99
N ASP A 107 -7.43 3.37 -6.31
CA ASP A 107 -7.14 4.77 -6.01
C ASP A 107 -7.13 5.04 -4.50
N VAL A 108 -8.04 4.42 -3.75
CA VAL A 108 -8.03 4.44 -2.29
C VAL A 108 -6.74 3.82 -1.76
N LEU A 109 -6.39 2.59 -2.17
CA LEU A 109 -5.17 1.92 -1.72
C LEU A 109 -3.91 2.74 -2.05
N LEU A 110 -3.86 3.34 -3.25
CA LEU A 110 -2.76 4.19 -3.67
C LEU A 110 -2.62 5.43 -2.80
N LEU A 111 -3.74 6.09 -2.47
CA LEU A 111 -3.75 7.24 -1.56
C LEU A 111 -3.16 6.87 -0.19
N TYR A 112 -3.63 5.78 0.43
CA TYR A 112 -3.13 5.36 1.75
C TYR A 112 -1.63 5.02 1.73
N SER A 113 -1.13 4.47 0.63
CA SER A 113 0.32 4.18 0.48
C SER A 113 1.20 5.43 0.39
N THR A 114 0.64 6.64 0.30
CA THR A 114 1.40 7.91 0.32
C THR A 114 1.50 8.57 1.69
N LEU A 115 0.79 8.05 2.71
CA LEU A 115 0.61 8.77 3.97
C LEU A 115 1.80 8.74 4.92
N TYR A 116 2.80 7.88 4.68
CA TYR A 116 3.97 7.78 5.56
C TYR A 116 4.70 9.11 5.70
N GLU A 117 5.02 9.77 4.59
CA GLU A 117 5.77 11.04 4.60
C GLU A 117 5.03 12.14 5.40
N PRO A 118 3.78 12.52 5.06
CA PRO A 118 3.09 13.59 5.79
C PRO A 118 2.73 13.23 7.24
N LEU A 119 2.42 11.96 7.56
CA LEU A 119 1.99 11.61 8.91
C LEU A 119 3.16 11.28 9.83
N VAL A 120 4.11 10.46 9.40
CA VAL A 120 5.23 10.01 10.24
C VAL A 120 6.38 11.00 10.19
N MET A 121 6.83 11.40 9.00
CA MET A 121 8.02 12.26 8.88
C MET A 121 7.73 13.72 9.23
N GLU A 122 6.57 14.24 8.82
CA GLU A 122 6.25 15.67 9.01
C GLU A 122 5.42 15.91 10.28
N ALA A 123 4.38 15.11 10.52
CA ALA A 123 3.50 15.28 11.69
C ALA A 123 3.92 14.47 12.93
N GLY A 124 4.99 13.68 12.86
CA GLY A 124 5.58 12.98 14.01
C GLY A 124 4.76 11.80 14.55
N TRP A 125 3.89 11.20 13.73
CA TRP A 125 3.11 10.03 14.13
C TRP A 125 4.01 8.82 14.39
N SER A 126 3.62 7.98 15.35
CA SER A 126 4.22 6.65 15.49
C SER A 126 3.77 5.73 14.36
N LEU A 127 4.54 4.66 14.11
CA LEU A 127 4.16 3.64 13.13
C LEU A 127 2.84 2.95 13.51
N GLU A 128 2.58 2.76 14.80
CA GLU A 128 1.33 2.20 15.32
C GLU A 128 0.13 3.09 14.94
N GLN A 129 0.27 4.41 15.10
CA GLN A 129 -0.77 5.36 14.70
C GLN A 129 -1.03 5.32 13.18
N LEU A 130 0.03 5.16 12.36
CA LEU A 130 -0.10 5.02 10.91
C LEU A 130 -0.85 3.72 10.54
N VAL A 131 -0.51 2.60 11.18
CA VAL A 131 -1.18 1.30 10.94
C VAL A 131 -2.66 1.40 11.30
N ASP A 132 -2.98 1.87 12.52
CA ASP A 132 -4.36 1.99 12.99
C ASP A 132 -5.20 2.93 12.13
N PHE A 133 -4.61 4.02 11.63
CA PHE A 133 -5.31 4.95 10.74
C PHE A 133 -5.53 4.35 9.35
N THR A 134 -4.51 3.68 8.83
CA THR A 134 -4.58 3.03 7.51
C THR A 134 -5.60 1.92 7.51
N GLU A 135 -5.58 1.03 8.49
CA GLU A 135 -6.52 -0.08 8.59
C GLU A 135 -7.97 0.43 8.69
N ARG A 136 -8.26 1.31 9.66
CA ARG A 136 -9.62 1.86 9.84
C ARG A 136 -10.13 2.54 8.58
N GLY A 137 -9.27 3.31 7.93
CA GLY A 137 -9.60 4.02 6.70
C GLY A 137 -9.90 3.08 5.53
N LEU A 138 -9.01 2.12 5.28
CA LEU A 138 -9.18 1.13 4.22
C LEU A 138 -10.42 0.26 4.46
N VAL A 139 -10.66 -0.21 5.68
CA VAL A 139 -11.89 -0.93 6.03
C VAL A 139 -13.12 -0.08 5.73
N ALA A 140 -13.12 1.18 6.14
CA ALA A 140 -14.25 2.08 5.93
C ALA A 140 -14.52 2.34 4.44
N HIS A 141 -13.49 2.58 3.65
CA HIS A 141 -13.63 2.88 2.22
C HIS A 141 -13.92 1.66 1.36
N LEU A 142 -13.30 0.51 1.66
CA LEU A 142 -13.26 -0.64 0.75
C LEU A 142 -14.21 -1.74 1.11
N LEU A 143 -14.40 -2.05 2.40
CA LEU A 143 -15.10 -3.27 2.79
C LEU A 143 -16.59 -3.02 2.99
N VAL A 144 -17.39 -4.05 2.71
CA VAL A 144 -18.80 -4.10 3.13
C VAL A 144 -18.85 -3.95 4.65
N ALA A 145 -19.76 -3.11 5.14
CA ALA A 145 -20.03 -3.07 6.57
C ALA A 145 -20.58 -4.43 7.00
N THR A 146 -19.83 -5.16 7.82
CA THR A 146 -20.38 -6.30 8.57
C THR A 146 -21.51 -5.77 9.43
N ASP A 147 -22.77 -6.08 9.09
CA ASP A 147 -23.91 -5.74 9.95
C ASP A 147 -23.66 -6.45 11.30
N PRO A 148 -23.56 -5.73 12.43
CA PRO A 148 -23.33 -6.37 13.73
C PRO A 148 -24.54 -7.21 14.22
N ARG A 149 -25.49 -7.57 13.35
CA ARG A 149 -26.78 -8.20 13.67
C ARG A 149 -27.05 -9.52 12.93
N THR A 150 -26.04 -10.14 12.34
CA THR A 150 -26.10 -11.53 11.84
C THR A 150 -25.17 -12.40 12.67
#